data_AF-A0A934BFZ8-F1
#
_entry.id   AF-A0A934BFZ8-F1
#
_cell.length_a   1.000
_cell.length_b   1.000
_cell.length_c   1.000
_cell.angle_alpha   90.00
_cell.angle_beta   90.00
_cell.angle_gamma   90.00
#
_symmetry.space_group_name_H-M   'P 1'
#
loop_
_entity.id
_entity.type
_entity.pdbx_description
1 polymer ?
#
loop_
_entity_poly.entity_id
_entity_poly.type
_entity_poly.pdbx_seq_one_letter_code
_entity_poly.pdbx_strand_id
1 'polypeptide(L)' 'PKGQKISDKVMATLNIQRHPFHGEWNYTVCPKNM' A
#
# COMPACT_ATOMS: atom_id res chain seq x y z
N PRO A 1 -13.41 6.06 15.54
CA PRO A 1 -12.41 6.98 14.94
C PRO A 1 -12.78 7.39 13.51
N LYS A 2 -12.59 8.68 13.13
CA LYS A 2 -12.78 9.13 11.76
C LYS A 2 -11.62 8.62 10.91
N GLY A 3 -11.86 7.64 10.05
CA GLY A 3 -10.89 7.25 9.02
C GLY A 3 -10.74 8.36 7.98
N GLN A 4 -9.53 8.52 7.44
CA GLN A 4 -9.26 9.42 6.33
C GLN A 4 -9.26 8.63 5.02
N LYS A 5 -10.10 9.01 4.06
CA LYS A 5 -10.04 8.44 2.72
C LYS A 5 -8.79 8.95 2.00
N ILE A 6 -7.96 8.03 1.54
CA ILE A 6 -6.81 8.31 0.68
C ILE A 6 -7.23 8.06 -0.77
N SER A 7 -6.79 8.91 -1.69
CA SER A 7 -7.09 8.75 -3.11
C SER A 7 -6.18 7.72 -3.77
N ASP A 8 -6.67 7.11 -4.85
CA ASP A 8 -5.89 6.12 -5.61
C ASP A 8 -4.58 6.71 -6.15
N LYS A 9 -4.61 7.99 -6.52
CA LYS A 9 -3.41 8.73 -6.96
C LYS A 9 -2.34 8.74 -5.86
N VAL A 10 -2.71 8.93 -4.60
CA VAL A 10 -1.77 8.92 -3.48
C VAL A 10 -1.28 7.49 -3.22
N MET A 11 -2.18 6.50 -3.23
CA MET A 11 -1.78 5.09 -3.07
C MET A 11 -0.79 4.64 -4.14
N ALA A 12 -0.95 5.10 -5.39
CA ALA A 12 -0.06 4.77 -6.50
C ALA A 12 1.37 5.34 -6.37
N THR A 13 1.60 6.31 -5.45
CA THR A 13 2.94 6.84 -5.17
C THR A 13 3.74 6.01 -4.17
N LEU A 14 3.11 5.01 -3.56
CA LEU A 14 3.75 4.11 -2.63
C LEU A 14 4.59 3.09 -3.41
N ASN A 15 5.80 2.82 -2.94
CA ASN A 15 6.63 1.76 -3.52
C ASN A 15 6.23 0.41 -2.90
N ILE A 16 5.08 -0.12 -3.32
CA ILE A 16 4.54 -1.38 -2.83
C ILE A 16 4.11 -2.26 -3.99
N GLN A 17 4.21 -3.58 -3.79
CA GLN A 17 3.72 -4.57 -4.74
C GLN A 17 2.48 -5.26 -4.17
N ARG A 18 1.39 -5.30 -4.93
CA ARG A 18 0.16 -6.02 -4.54
C ARG A 18 0.34 -7.52 -4.72
N HIS A 19 -0.18 -8.28 -3.77
CA HIS A 19 -0.19 -9.73 -3.79
C HIS A 19 -1.61 -10.25 -3.52
N PRO A 20 -1.95 -11.47 -3.97
CA PRO A 20 -3.04 -12.24 -3.39
C PRO A 20 -3.05 -12.18 -1.87
N PHE A 21 -4.25 -12.18 -1.30
CA PHE A 21 -4.44 -12.11 0.14
C PHE A 21 -4.00 -13.41 0.82
N HIS A 22 -3.17 -13.30 1.86
CA HIS A 22 -2.58 -14.41 2.60
C HIS A 22 -3.07 -14.49 4.05
N GLY A 23 -4.32 -14.09 4.29
CA GLY A 23 -4.93 -14.08 5.62
C GLY A 23 -4.75 -12.74 6.35
N GLU A 24 -3.53 -12.26 6.52
CA GLU A 24 -3.28 -11.00 7.27
C GLU A 24 -2.68 -9.89 6.39
N TRP A 25 -2.20 -10.22 5.20
CA TRP A 25 -1.50 -9.26 4.33
C TRP A 25 -1.76 -9.49 2.84
N ASN A 26 -1.56 -8.44 2.04
CA ASN A 26 -1.77 -8.39 0.59
C ASN A 26 -0.82 -7.43 -0.15
N TYR A 27 0.20 -6.88 0.52
CA TYR A 27 1.22 -6.03 -0.10
C TYR A 27 2.61 -6.35 0.42
N THR A 28 3.62 -6.15 -0.43
CA THR A 28 5.04 -6.11 -0.06
C THR A 28 5.50 -4.65 -0.12
N VAL A 29 6.21 -4.19 0.92
CA VAL A 29 6.81 -2.84 0.95
C VAL A 29 8.23 -2.92 0.38
N CYS A 30 8.50 -2.12 -0.65
CA CYS A 30 9.80 -2.06 -1.28
C CYS A 30 10.60 -0.84 -0.76
N PRO A 31 11.93 -0.95 -0.62
CA PRO A 31 12.77 0.19 -0.26
C PRO A 31 12.59 1.34 -1.25
N LYS A 32 12.49 2.57 -0.77
CA LYS A 32 12.72 3.73 -1.63
C LYS A 32 14.22 3.96 -1.64
N ASN A 33 14.86 3.82 -2.80
CA ASN A 33 16.26 4.25 -2.95
C ASN A 33 16.32 5.74 -2.57
N MET A 34 17.26 6.07 -1.68
CA MET A 34 17.58 7.45 -1.30
C MET A 34 18.30 8.17 -2.43
#